data_AF-F3GJF6-F1
#
_entry.id   AF-F3GJF6-F1
#
_cell.length_a   1.000
_cell.length_b   1.000
_cell.length_c   1.000
_cell.angle_alpha   90.00
_cell.angle_beta   90.00
_cell.angle_gamma   90.00
#
_symmetry.space_group_name_H-M   'P 1'
#
loop_
_entity.id
_entity.type
_entity.pdbx_description
1 polymer ?
#
loop_
_entity_poly.entity_id
_entity_poly.type
_entity_poly.pdbx_seq_one_letter_code
_entity_poly.pdbx_strand_id
1 'polypeptide(L)'
;TRSETEGLIGCFINTQVLRSEVTAQTRFVDLLNIVRDASTGAQAYQELPFDAIIDALQPERSQSHNPLYQVMFNHQPVVADLLDKQLSGGLRVANLPAEQQALAQRSHAAASDLMLATSGEGEQLHAAFTYATDIFDESTIARLAGHWRNLLASVCADPLQTISELSMLSADERKQLLAVDSAANADSNTAAHRLFEAQVQRTARCSGADPCQRRSVSRPELHRAEPEQ
;
A
#
# COMPACT_ATOMS: atom_id res chain seq x y z
N THR A 1 -12.41 9.81 27.98
CA THR A 1 -12.88 11.16 27.58
C THR A 1 -13.01 12.01 28.82
N ARG A 2 -12.48 13.24 28.81
CA ARG A 2 -12.64 14.19 29.92
C ARG A 2 -14.07 14.73 29.91
N SER A 3 -14.75 14.67 31.05
CA SER A 3 -16.11 15.26 31.18
C SER A 3 -16.09 16.79 31.06
N GLU A 4 -14.93 17.42 31.28
CA GLU A 4 -14.72 18.88 31.22
C GLU A 4 -14.79 19.43 29.77
N THR A 5 -14.60 18.59 28.75
CA THR A 5 -14.66 18.98 27.33
C THR A 5 -15.97 18.61 26.64
N GLU A 6 -16.88 17.90 27.32
CA GLU A 6 -18.16 17.43 26.73
C GLU A 6 -19.13 18.57 26.33
N GLY A 7 -18.79 19.83 26.64
CA GLY A 7 -19.53 21.03 26.24
C GLY A 7 -18.75 22.04 25.39
N LEU A 8 -17.53 21.72 24.93
CA LEU A 8 -16.70 22.63 24.13
C LEU A 8 -16.78 22.27 22.64
N ILE A 9 -17.07 23.27 21.81
CA ILE A 9 -17.01 23.15 20.34
C ILE A 9 -15.57 23.47 19.90
N GLY A 10 -14.83 22.46 19.46
CA GLY A 10 -13.44 22.56 19.00
C GLY A 10 -12.95 21.27 18.33
N CYS A 11 -11.85 21.32 17.57
CA CYS A 11 -11.23 20.13 16.98
C CYS A 11 -10.32 19.46 18.02
N PHE A 12 -10.76 18.32 18.58
CA PHE A 12 -10.03 17.56 19.60
C PHE A 12 -9.50 16.22 19.08
N ILE A 13 -9.19 16.15 17.79
CA ILE A 13 -8.68 14.94 17.14
C ILE A 13 -7.15 14.95 17.31
N ASN A 14 -6.60 13.95 18.00
CA ASN A 14 -5.15 13.75 18.09
C ASN A 14 -4.70 12.58 17.22
N THR A 15 -3.59 12.74 16.51
CA THR A 15 -2.99 11.69 15.68
C THR A 15 -1.95 10.92 16.46
N GLN A 16 -2.10 9.60 16.52
CA GLN A 16 -1.15 8.71 17.19
C GLN A 16 -0.33 7.93 16.16
N VAL A 17 0.99 8.08 16.22
CA VAL A 17 1.90 7.32 15.35
C VAL A 17 2.20 5.98 16.00
N LEU A 18 1.80 4.90 15.34
CA LEU A 18 2.04 3.54 15.80
C LEU A 18 3.19 2.93 15.00
N ARG A 19 4.27 2.55 15.68
CA ARG A 19 5.35 1.75 15.10
C ARG A 19 5.14 0.29 15.48
N SER A 20 5.16 -0.59 14.49
CA SER A 20 5.10 -2.04 14.70
C SER A 20 6.02 -2.74 13.73
N GLU A 21 6.76 -3.73 14.23
CA GLU A 21 7.60 -4.60 13.41
C GLU A 21 6.81 -5.86 13.07
N VAL A 22 6.65 -6.12 11.78
CA VAL A 22 5.90 -7.28 11.28
C VAL A 22 6.87 -8.19 10.55
N THR A 23 6.91 -9.45 10.97
CA THR A 23 7.69 -10.49 10.29
C THR A 23 6.74 -11.48 9.62
N ALA A 24 7.23 -12.20 8.61
CA ALA A 24 6.44 -13.23 7.92
C ALA A 24 5.89 -14.30 8.88
N GLN A 25 6.58 -14.57 9.98
CA GLN A 25 6.31 -15.62 10.96
C GLN A 25 5.48 -15.13 12.14
N THR A 26 5.23 -13.82 12.24
CA THR A 26 4.34 -13.26 13.25
C THR A 26 2.93 -13.81 13.03
N ARG A 27 2.28 -14.35 14.05
CA ARG A 27 0.86 -14.74 13.96
C ARG A 27 -0.02 -13.50 13.99
N PHE A 28 -1.15 -13.53 13.29
CA PHE A 28 -2.05 -12.38 13.26
C PHE A 28 -2.53 -11.97 14.65
N VAL A 29 -2.89 -12.94 15.51
CA VAL A 29 -3.27 -12.66 16.91
C VAL A 29 -2.17 -11.99 17.74
N ASP A 30 -0.90 -12.32 17.48
CA ASP A 30 0.22 -11.71 18.20
C ASP A 30 0.41 -10.26 17.73
N LEU A 31 0.31 -10.01 16.43
CA LEU A 31 0.31 -8.66 15.87
C LEU A 31 -0.85 -7.82 16.43
N LEU A 32 -2.05 -8.39 16.51
CA LEU A 32 -3.22 -7.70 17.06
C LEU A 32 -2.99 -7.28 18.52
N ASN A 33 -2.40 -8.16 19.33
CA ASN A 33 -2.04 -7.82 20.72
C ASN A 33 -0.98 -6.70 20.77
N ILE A 34 0.06 -6.78 19.94
CA ILE A 34 1.10 -5.74 19.85
C ILE A 34 0.48 -4.38 19.50
N VAL A 35 -0.38 -4.34 18.47
CA VAL A 35 -1.05 -3.11 18.04
C VAL A 35 -2.02 -2.60 19.10
N ARG A 36 -2.76 -3.49 19.78
CA ARG A 36 -3.63 -3.10 20.90
C ARG A 36 -2.84 -2.47 22.04
N ASP A 37 -1.73 -3.09 22.44
CA ASP A 37 -0.92 -2.64 23.56
C ASP A 37 -0.22 -1.32 23.20
N ALA A 38 0.28 -1.18 21.96
CA ALA A 38 0.83 0.08 21.45
C ALA A 38 -0.23 1.20 21.39
N SER A 39 -1.43 0.90 20.89
CA SER A 39 -2.55 1.85 20.84
C SER A 39 -2.96 2.28 22.25
N THR A 40 -3.16 1.34 23.17
CA THR A 40 -3.53 1.63 24.57
C THR A 40 -2.42 2.43 25.28
N GLY A 41 -1.15 2.09 25.05
CA GLY A 41 -0.01 2.84 25.58
C GLY A 41 0.06 4.26 25.04
N ALA A 42 -0.16 4.45 23.73
CA ALA A 42 -0.23 5.76 23.12
C ALA A 42 -1.44 6.57 23.62
N GLN A 43 -2.56 5.91 23.95
CA GLN A 43 -3.72 6.55 24.54
C GLN A 43 -3.41 7.20 25.91
N ALA A 44 -2.46 6.65 26.69
CA ALA A 44 -2.02 7.23 27.95
C ALA A 44 -1.36 8.62 27.78
N TYR A 45 -0.93 8.96 26.56
CA TYR A 45 -0.31 10.23 26.20
C TYR A 45 -1.14 11.03 25.19
N GLN A 46 -2.47 10.81 25.14
CA GLN A 46 -3.42 11.49 24.24
C GLN A 46 -3.37 13.03 24.27
N GLU A 47 -2.86 13.62 25.34
CA GLU A 47 -2.74 15.06 25.52
C GLU A 47 -1.49 15.63 24.83
N LEU A 48 -0.57 14.79 24.34
CA LEU A 48 0.63 15.23 23.64
C LEU A 48 0.26 15.60 22.18
N PRO A 49 0.39 16.88 21.78
CA PRO A 49 0.10 17.28 20.41
C PRO A 49 1.09 16.64 19.44
N PHE A 50 0.61 16.22 18.27
CA PHE A 50 1.46 15.65 17.22
C PHE A 50 2.63 16.59 16.83
N ASP A 51 2.38 17.90 16.79
CA ASP A 51 3.42 18.91 16.49
C ASP A 51 4.56 18.89 17.52
N ALA A 52 4.25 18.64 18.80
CA ALA A 52 5.26 18.54 19.85
C ALA A 52 6.15 17.31 19.67
N ILE A 53 5.63 16.23 19.07
CA ILE A 53 6.42 15.03 18.73
C ILE A 53 7.38 15.34 17.58
N ILE A 54 6.92 16.05 16.54
CA ILE A 54 7.78 16.49 15.43
C ILE A 54 8.90 17.39 15.95
N ASP A 55 8.57 18.36 16.80
CA ASP A 55 9.55 19.28 17.36
C ASP A 55 10.61 18.58 18.21
N ALA A 56 10.21 17.53 18.95
CA ALA A 56 11.14 16.73 19.77
C ALA A 56 12.03 15.80 18.93
N LEU A 57 11.47 15.15 17.90
CA LEU A 57 12.19 14.19 17.08
C LEU A 57 13.06 14.84 15.99
N GLN A 58 12.75 16.10 15.63
CA GLN A 58 13.40 16.86 14.55
C GLN A 58 13.72 16.03 13.29
N PRO A 59 12.73 15.32 12.72
CA PRO A 59 12.94 14.53 11.51
C PRO A 59 13.32 15.43 10.32
N GLU A 60 13.96 14.84 9.29
CA GLU A 60 14.22 15.57 8.05
C GLU A 60 12.92 16.14 7.48
N ARG A 61 12.90 17.45 7.24
CA ARG A 61 11.72 18.13 6.71
C ARG A 61 11.64 17.88 5.22
N SER A 62 10.47 17.40 4.79
CA SER A 62 10.09 17.25 3.39
C SER A 62 8.86 18.10 3.10
N GLN A 63 8.82 18.72 1.92
CA GLN A 63 7.60 19.38 1.43
C GLN A 63 6.64 18.39 0.76
N SER A 64 7.10 17.16 0.50
CA SER A 64 6.39 16.17 -0.33
C SER A 64 5.77 15.03 0.47
N HIS A 65 6.10 14.87 1.75
CA HIS A 65 5.55 13.81 2.59
C HIS A 65 5.57 14.20 4.07
N ASN A 66 4.66 13.61 4.84
CA ASN A 66 4.65 13.76 6.29
C ASN A 66 5.86 13.02 6.90
N PRO A 67 6.58 13.64 7.85
CA PRO A 67 7.88 13.16 8.30
C PRO A 67 7.83 11.91 9.18
N LEU A 68 6.66 11.53 9.71
CA LEU A 68 6.54 10.40 10.65
C LEU A 68 5.70 9.24 10.12
N TYR A 69 4.76 9.49 9.22
CA TYR A 69 3.93 8.45 8.59
C TYR A 69 3.43 8.91 7.23
N GLN A 70 3.16 7.97 6.34
CA GLN A 70 2.59 8.24 5.01
C GLN A 70 1.23 7.57 4.82
N VAL A 71 0.88 6.64 5.71
CA VAL A 71 -0.40 5.92 5.71
C VAL A 71 -1.17 6.22 6.99
N MET A 72 -2.43 6.61 6.85
CA MET A 72 -3.33 6.87 7.96
C MET A 72 -4.47 5.85 8.00
N PHE A 73 -4.82 5.38 9.18
CA PHE A 73 -6.00 4.55 9.41
C PHE A 73 -6.94 5.27 10.38
N ASN A 74 -8.22 5.34 10.01
CA ASN A 74 -9.26 5.91 10.85
C ASN A 74 -10.43 4.92 10.96
N HIS A 75 -10.92 4.72 12.18
CA HIS A 75 -12.10 3.89 12.42
C HIS A 75 -13.13 4.69 13.22
N GLN A 76 -14.33 4.81 12.66
CA GLN A 76 -15.48 5.37 13.35
C GLN A 76 -16.39 4.23 13.82
N PRO A 77 -16.47 3.97 15.13
CA PRO A 77 -17.38 2.95 15.64
C PRO A 77 -18.84 3.38 15.39
N VAL A 78 -19.74 2.40 15.34
CA VAL A 78 -21.19 2.62 15.25
C VAL A 78 -21.62 3.50 16.43
N VAL A 79 -21.90 4.78 16.18
CA VAL A 79 -22.51 5.64 17.22
C VAL A 79 -24.02 5.43 17.16
N ALA A 80 -24.46 4.31 17.74
CA ALA A 80 -25.86 3.91 17.93
C ALA A 80 -26.76 5.06 18.46
N ASP A 81 -26.19 5.97 19.26
CA ASP A 81 -26.94 6.94 20.06
C ASP A 81 -27.16 8.31 19.40
N LEU A 82 -26.57 8.56 18.22
CA LEU A 82 -26.89 9.74 17.40
C LEU A 82 -27.91 9.44 16.29
N LEU A 83 -28.26 8.16 16.10
CA LEU A 83 -28.85 7.61 14.88
C LEU A 83 -30.23 8.12 14.47
N ASP A 84 -30.96 8.79 15.36
CA ASP A 84 -32.21 9.45 14.99
C ASP A 84 -32.65 10.38 16.13
N LYS A 85 -31.84 11.39 16.42
CA LYS A 85 -32.29 12.42 17.37
C LYS A 85 -33.31 13.32 16.67
N GLN A 86 -34.58 13.07 16.99
CA GLN A 86 -35.64 14.04 16.74
C GLN A 86 -35.45 15.18 17.73
N LEU A 87 -35.00 16.32 17.22
CA LEU A 87 -34.92 17.55 17.98
C LEU A 87 -36.31 18.17 18.10
N SER A 88 -36.48 19.08 19.07
CA SER A 88 -37.70 19.87 19.20
C SER A 88 -38.00 20.64 17.90
N GLY A 89 -39.27 20.64 17.49
CA GLY A 89 -39.70 21.30 16.25
C GLY A 89 -39.69 20.42 14.99
N GLY A 90 -39.52 19.10 15.13
CA GLY A 90 -39.61 18.15 14.00
C GLY A 90 -38.32 18.00 13.19
N LEU A 91 -37.24 18.64 13.61
CA LEU A 91 -35.93 18.50 12.99
C LEU A 91 -35.33 17.12 13.32
N ARG A 92 -34.81 16.44 12.30
CA ARG A 92 -34.20 15.11 12.42
C ARG A 92 -32.72 15.22 12.10
N VAL A 93 -31.88 14.75 13.02
CA VAL A 93 -30.44 14.57 12.76
C VAL A 93 -30.23 13.14 12.31
N ALA A 94 -29.70 12.97 11.11
CA ALA A 94 -29.33 11.68 10.54
C ALA A 94 -27.88 11.73 10.05
N ASN A 95 -27.21 10.58 10.04
CA ASN A 95 -25.89 10.49 9.43
C ASN A 95 -25.97 10.64 7.91
N LEU A 96 -24.91 11.18 7.33
CA LEU A 96 -24.73 11.12 5.89
C LEU A 96 -24.51 9.66 5.46
N PRO A 97 -24.94 9.24 4.26
CA PRO A 97 -24.52 7.99 3.65
C PRO A 97 -22.99 7.82 3.68
N ALA A 98 -22.51 6.57 3.77
CA ALA A 98 -21.08 6.25 3.87
C ALA A 98 -20.21 6.93 2.79
N GLU A 99 -20.70 7.02 1.55
CA GLU A 99 -20.03 7.72 0.44
C GLU A 99 -19.77 9.20 0.74
N GLN A 100 -20.74 9.87 1.37
CA GLN A 100 -20.66 11.28 1.73
C GLN A 100 -19.80 11.50 2.98
N GLN A 101 -19.81 10.54 3.92
CA GLN A 101 -18.88 10.56 5.07
C GLN A 101 -17.43 10.44 4.61
N ALA A 102 -17.14 9.56 3.65
CA ALA A 102 -15.80 9.43 3.08
C ALA A 102 -15.31 10.75 2.46
N LEU A 103 -16.19 11.48 1.77
CA LEU A 103 -15.87 12.80 1.21
C LEU A 103 -15.56 13.84 2.29
N ALA A 104 -16.28 13.83 3.41
CA ALA A 104 -16.05 14.74 4.54
C ALA A 104 -14.71 14.50 5.25
N GLN A 105 -14.15 13.28 5.15
CA GLN A 105 -12.86 12.93 5.76
C GLN A 105 -11.65 13.37 4.91
N ARG A 106 -11.85 13.85 3.67
CA ARG A 106 -10.77 14.33 2.79
C ARG A 106 -9.88 15.40 3.43
N SER A 107 -10.46 16.28 4.23
CA SER A 107 -9.72 17.35 4.90
C SER A 107 -8.65 16.82 5.87
N HIS A 108 -8.86 15.62 6.44
CA HIS A 108 -7.89 14.95 7.30
C HIS A 108 -6.88 14.12 6.48
N ALA A 109 -7.29 13.60 5.32
CA ALA A 109 -6.44 12.83 4.42
C ALA A 109 -5.31 13.66 3.77
N ALA A 110 -5.44 14.99 3.72
CA ALA A 110 -4.47 15.88 3.07
C ALA A 110 -3.05 15.84 3.68
N ALA A 111 -2.87 15.19 4.83
CA ALA A 111 -1.59 15.02 5.51
C ALA A 111 -0.91 13.64 5.26
N SER A 112 -1.50 12.76 4.45
CA SER A 112 -1.01 11.40 4.18
C SER A 112 -1.17 11.00 2.72
N ASP A 113 -0.24 10.18 2.20
CA ASP A 113 -0.28 9.68 0.82
C ASP A 113 -1.45 8.71 0.59
N LEU A 114 -1.81 7.94 1.63
CA LEU A 114 -2.92 6.99 1.63
C LEU A 114 -3.64 7.00 2.99
N MET A 115 -4.97 7.11 2.96
CA MET A 115 -5.82 6.99 4.14
C MET A 115 -6.86 5.89 3.92
N LEU A 116 -6.97 4.96 4.88
CA LEU A 116 -8.07 4.02 4.98
C LEU A 116 -9.02 4.47 6.11
N ALA A 117 -10.22 4.88 5.74
CA ALA A 117 -11.30 5.18 6.67
C ALA A 117 -12.27 4.00 6.72
N THR A 118 -12.65 3.58 7.93
CA THR A 118 -13.65 2.53 8.13
C THR A 118 -14.75 2.99 9.07
N SER A 119 -15.98 2.52 8.82
CA SER A 119 -17.14 2.79 9.69
C SER A 119 -18.02 1.56 9.78
N GLY A 120 -18.55 1.28 10.97
CA GLY A 120 -19.56 0.23 11.13
C GLY A 120 -20.96 0.76 10.85
N GLU A 121 -21.81 -0.06 10.21
CA GLU A 121 -23.25 0.16 10.08
C GLU A 121 -23.98 -1.18 10.28
N GLY A 122 -24.54 -1.39 11.47
CA GLY A 122 -25.10 -2.70 11.85
C GLY A 122 -24.05 -3.80 11.77
N GLU A 123 -24.34 -4.85 10.99
CA GLU A 123 -23.44 -5.98 10.71
C GLU A 123 -22.47 -5.71 9.55
N GLN A 124 -22.48 -4.52 8.96
CA GLN A 124 -21.64 -4.16 7.82
C GLN A 124 -20.47 -3.28 8.25
N LEU A 125 -19.32 -3.52 7.63
CA LEU A 125 -18.13 -2.68 7.71
C LEU A 125 -17.95 -1.95 6.39
N HIS A 126 -18.08 -0.63 6.40
CA HIS A 126 -17.75 0.23 5.28
C HIS A 126 -16.28 0.63 5.35
N ALA A 127 -15.65 0.75 4.18
CA ALA A 127 -14.26 1.15 4.04
C ALA A 127 -14.10 2.07 2.82
N ALA A 128 -13.31 3.12 2.97
CA ALA A 128 -13.00 4.07 1.91
C ALA A 128 -11.50 4.39 1.90
N PHE A 129 -10.90 4.35 0.71
CA PHE A 129 -9.54 4.81 0.50
C PHE A 129 -9.55 6.24 -0.04
N THR A 130 -8.82 7.13 0.62
CA THR A 130 -8.45 8.45 0.10
C THR A 130 -6.96 8.45 -0.19
N TYR A 131 -6.54 8.92 -1.35
CA TYR A 131 -5.16 8.77 -1.80
C TYR A 131 -4.70 9.96 -2.64
N ALA A 132 -3.39 10.17 -2.64
CA ALA A 132 -2.72 11.15 -3.49
C ALA A 132 -2.64 10.63 -4.94
N THR A 133 -3.26 11.34 -5.88
CA THR A 133 -3.39 10.90 -7.29
C THR A 133 -2.12 11.07 -8.12
N ASP A 134 -1.13 11.78 -7.59
CA ASP A 134 0.23 11.87 -8.11
C ASP A 134 1.09 10.65 -7.75
N ILE A 135 0.69 9.87 -6.73
CA ILE A 135 1.35 8.63 -6.30
C ILE A 135 0.58 7.39 -6.77
N PHE A 136 -0.75 7.40 -6.66
CA PHE A 136 -1.59 6.24 -6.94
C PHE A 136 -2.62 6.50 -8.02
N ASP A 137 -2.76 5.53 -8.94
CA ASP A 137 -3.90 5.48 -9.85
C ASP A 137 -5.08 4.68 -9.26
N GLU A 138 -6.26 4.90 -9.82
CA GLU A 138 -7.50 4.23 -9.38
C GLU A 138 -7.40 2.70 -9.43
N SER A 139 -6.75 2.16 -10.45
CA SER A 139 -6.62 0.71 -10.64
C SER A 139 -5.78 0.06 -9.53
N THR A 140 -4.76 0.77 -9.06
CA THR A 140 -3.88 0.36 -7.96
C THR A 140 -4.64 0.34 -6.65
N ILE A 141 -5.45 1.36 -6.38
CA ILE A 141 -6.26 1.44 -5.17
C ILE A 141 -7.39 0.41 -5.19
N ALA A 142 -8.03 0.18 -6.34
CA ALA A 142 -9.03 -0.87 -6.50
C ALA A 142 -8.44 -2.26 -6.21
N ARG A 143 -7.21 -2.51 -6.68
CA ARG A 143 -6.47 -3.73 -6.38
C ARG A 143 -6.14 -3.86 -4.89
N LEU A 144 -5.63 -2.78 -4.27
CA LEU A 144 -5.37 -2.74 -2.82
C LEU A 144 -6.64 -2.98 -1.98
N ALA A 145 -7.80 -2.45 -2.41
CA ALA A 145 -9.07 -2.71 -1.74
C ALA A 145 -9.47 -4.19 -1.84
N GLY A 146 -9.23 -4.83 -2.99
CA GLY A 146 -9.40 -6.28 -3.17
C GLY A 146 -8.48 -7.08 -2.23
N HIS A 147 -7.20 -6.69 -2.16
CA HIS A 147 -6.21 -7.30 -1.28
C HIS A 147 -6.59 -7.20 0.20
N TRP A 148 -7.04 -6.02 0.63
CA TRP A 148 -7.52 -5.77 1.99
C TRP A 148 -8.70 -6.67 2.35
N ARG A 149 -9.68 -6.80 1.44
CA ARG A 149 -10.83 -7.71 1.64
C ARG A 149 -10.41 -9.18 1.73
N ASN A 150 -9.49 -9.62 0.89
CA ASN A 150 -8.99 -11.00 0.92
C ASN A 150 -8.23 -11.29 2.23
N LEU A 151 -7.41 -10.36 2.69
CA LEU A 151 -6.73 -10.45 3.98
C LEU A 151 -7.74 -10.58 5.13
N LEU A 152 -8.77 -9.74 5.17
CA LEU A 152 -9.84 -9.83 6.18
C LEU A 152 -10.53 -11.20 6.15
N ALA A 153 -10.89 -11.70 4.96
CA ALA A 153 -11.50 -13.01 4.81
C ALA A 153 -10.57 -14.14 5.31
N SER A 154 -9.28 -14.06 5.01
CA SER A 154 -8.26 -15.02 5.47
C SER A 154 -8.13 -15.01 6.99
N VAL A 155 -8.09 -13.82 7.59
CA VAL A 155 -8.04 -13.65 9.06
C VAL A 155 -9.29 -14.19 9.74
N CYS A 156 -10.48 -13.93 9.17
CA CYS A 156 -11.74 -14.45 9.72
C CYS A 156 -11.84 -15.97 9.61
N ALA A 157 -11.22 -16.58 8.60
CA ALA A 157 -11.21 -18.03 8.43
C ALA A 157 -10.30 -18.72 9.47
N ASP A 158 -9.12 -18.17 9.72
CA ASP A 158 -8.21 -18.66 10.76
C ASP A 158 -7.26 -17.55 11.25
N PRO A 159 -7.52 -16.96 12.44
CA PRO A 159 -6.70 -15.88 12.97
C PRO A 159 -5.36 -16.36 13.55
N LEU A 160 -5.13 -17.68 13.67
CA LEU A 160 -3.88 -18.23 14.20
C LEU A 160 -2.77 -18.33 13.15
N GLN A 161 -3.10 -18.11 11.87
CA GLN A 161 -2.14 -18.09 10.78
C GLN A 161 -1.07 -17.02 10.97
N THR A 162 0.10 -17.29 10.41
CA THR A 162 1.18 -16.30 10.27
C THR A 162 0.84 -15.28 9.19
N ILE A 163 1.43 -14.09 9.27
CA ILE A 163 1.24 -13.03 8.26
C ILE A 163 1.59 -13.53 6.86
N SER A 164 2.58 -14.41 6.71
CA SER A 164 2.97 -14.97 5.41
C SER A 164 1.97 -15.97 4.81
N GLU A 165 1.12 -16.58 5.64
CA GLU A 165 0.12 -17.55 5.21
C GLU A 165 -1.19 -16.88 4.80
N LEU A 166 -1.45 -15.66 5.28
CA LEU A 166 -2.66 -14.92 4.94
C LEU A 166 -2.72 -14.61 3.44
N SER A 167 -3.79 -15.04 2.79
CA SER A 167 -3.97 -14.84 1.37
C SER A 167 -4.40 -13.41 1.06
N MET A 168 -3.46 -12.60 0.54
CA MET A 168 -3.74 -11.24 0.07
C MET A 168 -4.21 -11.21 -1.39
N LEU A 169 -3.58 -11.99 -2.25
CA LEU A 169 -3.85 -11.99 -3.69
C LEU A 169 -5.16 -12.70 -4.01
N SER A 170 -5.88 -12.21 -5.01
CA SER A 170 -6.96 -12.97 -5.61
C SER A 170 -6.44 -14.20 -6.36
N ALA A 171 -7.32 -15.17 -6.61
CA ALA A 171 -6.96 -16.36 -7.39
C ALA A 171 -6.47 -15.99 -8.81
N ASP A 172 -7.04 -14.96 -9.42
CA ASP A 172 -6.69 -14.52 -10.77
C ASP A 172 -5.34 -13.79 -10.80
N GLU A 173 -5.05 -12.94 -9.82
CA GLU A 173 -3.73 -12.31 -9.70
C GLU A 173 -2.64 -13.34 -9.42
N ARG A 174 -2.93 -14.34 -8.58
CA ARG A 174 -1.99 -15.44 -8.34
C ARG A 174 -1.72 -16.22 -9.63
N LYS A 175 -2.74 -16.52 -10.44
CA LYS A 175 -2.56 -17.17 -11.75
C LYS A 175 -1.75 -16.30 -12.71
N GLN A 176 -2.03 -14.99 -12.77
CA GLN A 176 -1.31 -14.06 -13.63
C GLN A 176 0.18 -13.99 -13.25
N LEU A 177 0.50 -13.87 -11.96
CA LEU A 177 1.89 -13.86 -11.49
C LEU A 177 2.63 -15.16 -11.83
N LEU A 178 1.99 -16.31 -11.60
CA LEU A 178 2.57 -17.61 -11.94
C LEU A 178 2.76 -17.79 -13.45
N ALA A 179 1.86 -17.25 -14.27
CA ALA A 179 1.98 -17.29 -15.73
C ALA A 179 3.11 -16.40 -16.25
N VAL A 180 3.29 -15.21 -15.68
CA VAL A 180 4.39 -14.30 -16.03
C VAL A 180 5.75 -14.92 -15.68
N ASP A 181 5.87 -15.51 -14.49
CA ASP A 181 7.10 -16.20 -14.08
C ASP A 181 7.41 -17.42 -14.96
N SER A 182 6.37 -18.18 -15.33
CA SER A 182 6.52 -19.31 -16.27
C SER A 182 6.96 -18.86 -17.67
N ALA A 183 6.46 -17.72 -18.15
CA ALA A 183 6.84 -17.15 -19.44
C ALA A 183 8.27 -16.57 -19.42
N ALA A 184 8.69 -15.96 -18.31
CA ALA A 184 10.05 -15.45 -18.13
C ALA A 184 11.09 -16.58 -18.08
N ASN A 185 10.73 -17.74 -17.54
CA ASN A 185 11.60 -18.91 -17.45
C ASN A 185 11.60 -19.80 -18.71
N ALA A 186 10.73 -19.54 -19.69
CA ALA A 186 10.56 -20.40 -20.86
C ALA A 186 11.75 -20.37 -21.84
N ASP A 187 12.64 -19.36 -21.79
CA ASP A 187 13.70 -19.16 -22.79
C ASP A 187 15.12 -19.01 -22.23
N SER A 188 15.36 -19.36 -20.97
CA SER A 188 16.68 -19.14 -20.32
C SER A 188 17.76 -20.18 -20.66
N ASN A 189 17.43 -21.26 -21.38
CA ASN A 189 18.37 -22.37 -21.60
C ASN A 189 19.14 -22.30 -22.94
N THR A 190 18.87 -21.29 -23.76
CA THR A 190 19.64 -21.06 -24.99
C THR A 190 20.53 -19.85 -24.79
N ALA A 191 21.83 -20.09 -24.63
CA ALA A 191 22.81 -19.02 -24.55
C ALA A 191 22.68 -18.08 -25.76
N ALA A 192 22.70 -16.77 -25.52
CA ALA A 192 22.42 -15.75 -26.54
C ALA A 192 23.27 -15.90 -27.83
N HIS A 193 24.49 -16.43 -27.72
CA HIS A 193 25.35 -16.71 -28.89
C HIS A 193 24.75 -17.77 -29.83
N ARG A 194 24.04 -18.78 -29.32
CA ARG A 194 23.37 -19.79 -30.15
C ARG A 194 22.13 -19.24 -30.85
N LEU A 195 21.41 -18.31 -30.22
CA LEU A 195 20.31 -17.60 -30.87
C LEU A 195 20.83 -16.73 -32.02
N PHE A 196 21.98 -16.09 -31.82
CA PHE A 196 22.67 -15.32 -32.86
C PHE A 196 23.15 -16.22 -34.00
N GLU A 197 23.83 -17.34 -33.71
CA GLU A 197 24.26 -18.32 -34.72
C GLU A 197 23.09 -18.90 -35.51
N ALA A 198 21.99 -19.27 -34.84
CA ALA A 198 20.78 -19.76 -35.50
C ALA A 198 20.12 -18.68 -36.38
N GLN A 199 20.14 -17.43 -35.95
CA GLN A 199 19.61 -16.30 -36.74
C GLN A 199 20.47 -16.01 -37.97
N VAL A 200 21.80 -16.06 -37.85
CA VAL A 200 22.75 -15.94 -38.96
C VAL A 200 22.53 -17.07 -39.97
N GLN A 201 22.31 -18.31 -39.53
CA GLN A 201 22.04 -19.43 -40.44
C GLN A 201 20.68 -19.31 -41.16
N ARG A 202 19.64 -18.77 -40.51
CA ARG A 202 18.34 -18.52 -41.15
C ARG A 202 18.40 -17.40 -42.19
N THR A 203 19.13 -16.32 -41.89
CA THR A 203 19.33 -15.21 -42.84
C THR A 203 20.31 -15.56 -43.95
N ALA A 204 21.27 -16.47 -43.72
CA ALA A 204 22.13 -17.06 -44.74
C ALA A 204 21.33 -17.92 -45.75
N ARG A 205 20.25 -18.59 -45.32
CA ARG A 205 19.35 -19.32 -46.23
C ARG A 205 18.39 -18.43 -47.03
N CYS A 206 18.19 -17.18 -46.60
CA CYS A 206 17.38 -16.20 -47.33
C CYS A 206 18.20 -15.31 -48.28
N SER A 207 19.54 -15.31 -48.16
CA SER A 207 20.45 -14.54 -49.02
C SER A 207 20.87 -15.35 -50.25
N GLY A 208 19.86 -15.73 -51.05
CA GLY A 208 20.04 -16.13 -52.45
C GLY A 208 19.85 -14.97 -53.44
N ALA A 209 19.76 -13.72 -52.96
CA ALA A 209 19.67 -12.52 -53.79
C ALA A 209 20.82 -11.56 -53.43
N ASP A 210 21.59 -11.19 -54.45
CA ASP A 210 22.91 -10.53 -54.49
C ASP A 210 22.91 -9.05 -53.98
N PRO A 211 24.04 -8.30 -53.94
CA PRO A 211 24.56 -7.69 -52.72
C PRO A 211 24.56 -6.15 -52.77
N CYS A 212 24.07 -5.47 -51.73
CA CYS A 212 24.16 -4.00 -51.64
C CYS A 212 25.06 -3.53 -50.50
N GLN A 213 26.30 -3.22 -50.89
CA GLN A 213 27.21 -2.17 -50.41
C GLN A 213 27.42 -1.90 -48.89
N ARG A 214 28.71 -2.00 -48.53
CA ARG A 214 29.50 -1.19 -47.58
C ARG A 214 29.17 -1.30 -46.08
N ARG A 215 30.13 -1.83 -45.32
CA ARG A 215 31.20 -1.03 -44.67
C ARG A 215 32.22 -1.97 -44.04
N SER A 216 33.44 -1.92 -44.54
CA SER A 216 34.61 -2.49 -43.85
C SER A 216 34.83 -1.71 -42.55
N VAL A 217 34.63 -2.36 -41.41
CA VAL A 217 35.24 -1.91 -40.16
C VAL A 217 36.62 -2.55 -40.10
N SER A 218 37.63 -1.76 -40.46
CA SER A 218 39.03 -2.09 -40.25
C SER A 218 39.25 -2.25 -38.75
N ARG A 219 39.57 -3.47 -38.31
CA ARG A 219 40.04 -3.74 -36.95
C ARG A 219 41.53 -3.39 -36.92
N PRO A 220 41.99 -2.41 -36.13
CA PRO A 220 43.42 -2.27 -35.89
C PRO A 220 43.83 -3.39 -34.92
N GLU A 221 44.54 -4.38 -35.43
CA GLU A 221 45.46 -5.16 -34.60
C GLU A 221 46.63 -4.26 -34.19
N LEU A 222 46.90 -4.16 -32.89
CA LEU A 222 48.20 -3.90 -32.29
C LEU A 222 48.02 -4.04 -30.77
N HIS A 223 48.87 -4.64 -29.96
CA HIS A 223 49.94 -5.60 -30.12
C HIS A 223 50.23 -6.06 -28.68
N ARG A 224 50.69 -7.31 -28.54
CA ARG A 224 51.30 -7.90 -27.33
C ARG A 224 52.09 -6.91 -26.46
N ALA A 225 51.93 -7.02 -25.14
CA ALA A 225 53.05 -7.07 -24.20
C ALA A 225 52.59 -7.62 -22.83
N GLU A 226 52.60 -8.94 -22.67
CA GLU A 226 53.18 -9.58 -21.47
C GLU A 226 54.69 -9.73 -21.77
N PRO A 227 55.64 -9.78 -20.79
CA PRO A 227 55.47 -10.50 -19.51
C PRO A 227 56.21 -9.93 -18.26
N GLU A 228 56.00 -10.64 -17.13
CA GLU A 228 56.88 -10.86 -15.96
C GLU A 228 57.21 -9.70 -14.99
N GLN A 229 56.63 -9.74 -13.79
CA GLN A 229 57.20 -10.42 -12.59
C GLN A 229 56.11 -10.73 -11.56
#